data_AF-A0A352DVV5-F1
#
_entry.id   AF-A0A352DVV5-F1
#
_cell.length_a   1.000
_cell.length_b   1.000
_cell.length_c   1.000
_cell.angle_alpha   90.00
_cell.angle_beta   90.00
_cell.angle_gamma   90.00
#
_symmetry.space_group_name_H-M   'P 1'
#
loop_
_entity.id
_entity.type
_entity.pdbx_description
1 polymer ?
#
loop_
_entity_poly.entity_id
_entity_poly.type
_entity_poly.pdbx_seq_one_letter_code
_entity_poly.pdbx_strand_id
1 'polypeptide(L)'
;MPGGEAAVAAGAGMGARDRRGAGWTVPLLSVGRIGKREQSVPVLPGPAGREPTVAAGGNRPGRMGMLRRPAESSRSMAGHHPGEERQMAGPNRGSGRTASWRHLGAWGLVAWSMAAAIAAAADGPARLLVVSVTTGFRHASIPVAEAALEEIGRESGLFHCAFLRQPEGRPPQPRAPQRKPDEDDAAWQARQAAHAAEMDAFRRADEVWQQALREQFATAFAPAALAEFDGVIFASTTGNLPIPDIDAFLGWLRGGKAFIGFHAATDTLKASDAYCEMVGGHFAGHPWNAGGEHAFVVHETGHRVAGMFPERFRWKDEIYQYDGRYAPENLRVLVSLDMAASTPKEPWHVPVSWVRDYGKGRVFYTNFGHNEATWKEPMFRRHASEGIAWSLGRFDAPAAPNPEAQAAEYLRGVVAAAGGEQADALRARVDARIAREPGWAVGLRPRMLALRSLPAEARSAAAAALLAEVMAER
;
A
#
# COMPACT_ATOMS: atom_id res chain seq x y z
N MET A 1 -5.49 80.07 -6.45
CA MET A 1 -5.57 78.60 -6.47
C MET A 1 -6.09 78.18 -5.10
N PRO A 2 -7.32 77.62 -5.03
CA PRO A 2 -8.08 77.38 -3.79
C PRO A 2 -7.58 76.09 -3.10
N GLY A 3 -7.89 75.73 -1.86
CA GLY A 3 -8.83 76.22 -0.84
C GLY A 3 -9.36 75.03 -0.02
N GLY A 4 -9.45 75.18 1.32
CA GLY A 4 -10.24 74.37 2.29
C GLY A 4 -9.54 73.10 2.84
N GLU A 5 -9.11 72.97 4.11
CA GLU A 5 -9.81 73.04 5.43
C GLU A 5 -11.11 72.20 5.47
N ALA A 6 -11.45 71.40 6.49
CA ALA A 6 -10.88 71.07 7.80
C ALA A 6 -11.56 69.78 8.34
N ALA A 7 -10.97 69.21 9.39
CA ALA A 7 -11.47 68.09 10.22
C ALA A 7 -12.70 68.45 11.06
N VAL A 8 -13.53 67.46 11.48
CA VAL A 8 -14.11 67.31 12.84
C VAL A 8 -14.50 65.83 13.09
N ALA A 9 -14.37 65.44 14.35
CA ALA A 9 -14.46 64.11 14.95
C ALA A 9 -15.85 63.65 15.43
N ALA A 10 -15.85 62.39 15.90
CA ALA A 10 -16.55 61.83 17.07
C ALA A 10 -17.95 61.19 16.90
N GLY A 11 -18.12 60.02 17.54
CA GLY A 11 -19.36 59.68 18.24
C GLY A 11 -19.95 58.28 18.02
N ALA A 12 -19.51 57.32 18.84
CA ALA A 12 -20.28 56.29 19.55
C ALA A 12 -21.43 55.48 18.88
N GLY A 13 -21.39 54.15 19.12
CA GLY A 13 -22.57 53.46 19.68
C GLY A 13 -23.18 52.31 18.87
N MET A 14 -22.97 51.10 19.40
CA MET A 14 -23.97 50.04 19.63
C MET A 14 -24.71 49.40 18.43
N GLY A 15 -24.71 48.06 18.39
CA GLY A 15 -25.84 47.33 17.80
C GLY A 15 -25.46 46.04 17.08
N ALA A 16 -25.48 44.93 17.81
CA ALA A 16 -25.55 43.58 17.25
C ALA A 16 -26.72 43.46 16.27
N ARG A 17 -26.47 42.92 15.07
CA ARG A 17 -27.51 42.32 14.22
C ARG A 17 -26.98 41.06 13.54
N ASP A 18 -27.39 39.96 14.15
CA ASP A 18 -27.76 38.68 13.54
C ASP A 18 -28.15 38.82 12.06
N ARG A 19 -27.45 38.13 11.15
CA ARG A 19 -27.93 37.85 9.79
C ARG A 19 -27.85 36.36 9.54
N ARG A 20 -28.94 35.69 9.91
CA ARG A 20 -29.41 34.47 9.25
C ARG A 20 -29.78 34.77 7.79
N GLY A 21 -29.46 33.82 6.91
CA GLY A 21 -30.19 33.60 5.66
C GLY A 21 -29.53 34.09 4.38
N ALA A 22 -28.87 33.17 3.67
CA ALA A 22 -28.88 33.14 2.21
C ALA A 22 -28.65 31.67 1.77
N GLY A 23 -29.73 30.89 1.82
CA GLY A 23 -29.78 29.59 1.16
C GLY A 23 -29.86 29.79 -0.35
N TRP A 24 -28.97 29.13 -1.09
CA TRP A 24 -29.08 29.00 -2.53
C TRP A 24 -29.84 27.72 -2.84
N THR A 25 -31.13 27.88 -3.13
CA THR A 25 -31.97 26.85 -3.77
C THR A 25 -31.68 26.84 -5.27
N VAL A 26 -31.21 25.69 -5.78
CA VAL A 26 -31.12 25.39 -7.22
C VAL A 26 -32.35 24.52 -7.58
N PRO A 27 -33.06 24.80 -8.69
CA PRO A 27 -34.34 24.15 -8.99
C PRO A 27 -34.16 22.67 -9.40
N LEU A 28 -34.99 21.83 -8.79
CA LEU A 28 -35.19 20.42 -9.15
C LEU A 28 -36.01 20.34 -10.45
N LEU A 29 -35.42 19.88 -11.55
CA LEU A 29 -36.16 19.46 -12.73
C LEU A 29 -36.55 17.98 -12.57
N SER A 30 -37.86 17.76 -12.48
CA SER A 30 -38.52 16.45 -12.50
C SER A 30 -38.32 15.79 -13.86
N VAL A 31 -37.72 14.60 -13.89
CA VAL A 31 -37.72 13.72 -15.06
C VAL A 31 -38.52 12.46 -14.71
N GLY A 32 -39.53 12.20 -15.54
CA GLY A 32 -40.53 11.17 -15.36
C GLY A 32 -39.98 9.74 -15.40
N ARG A 33 -40.65 8.88 -14.63
CA ARG A 33 -40.56 7.42 -14.65
C ARG A 33 -40.81 6.89 -16.06
N ILE A 34 -39.84 6.14 -16.60
CA ILE A 34 -40.08 5.17 -17.66
C ILE A 34 -39.73 3.79 -17.09
N GLY A 35 -40.74 2.91 -17.07
CA GLY A 35 -40.64 1.56 -16.54
C GLY A 35 -39.71 0.67 -17.37
N LYS A 36 -38.86 -0.09 -16.69
CA LYS A 36 -38.07 -1.17 -17.29
C LYS A 36 -39.00 -2.34 -17.61
N ARG A 37 -39.15 -2.65 -18.91
CA ARG A 37 -39.56 -3.99 -19.36
C ARG A 37 -38.33 -4.89 -19.31
N GLU A 38 -38.44 -5.99 -18.58
CA GLU A 38 -37.51 -7.12 -18.67
C GLU A 38 -37.67 -7.76 -20.05
N GLN A 39 -36.57 -7.90 -20.78
CA GLN A 39 -36.46 -8.79 -21.93
C GLN A 39 -35.37 -9.82 -21.63
N SER A 40 -35.83 -11.03 -21.36
CA SER A 40 -35.06 -12.27 -21.31
C SER A 40 -34.48 -12.58 -22.69
N VAL A 41 -33.16 -12.73 -22.77
CA VAL A 41 -32.45 -13.23 -23.96
C VAL A 41 -32.24 -14.74 -23.83
N PRO A 42 -32.56 -15.56 -24.85
CA PRO A 42 -32.35 -17.00 -24.79
C PRO A 42 -30.87 -17.38 -25.03
N VAL A 43 -30.39 -18.34 -24.25
CA VAL A 43 -29.09 -18.99 -24.43
C VAL A 43 -29.23 -20.06 -25.52
N LEU A 44 -28.40 -19.99 -26.57
CA LEU A 44 -28.21 -21.06 -27.56
C LEU A 44 -26.83 -21.70 -27.39
N PRO A 45 -26.69 -23.02 -27.66
CA PRO A 45 -25.50 -23.79 -27.35
C PRO A 45 -24.38 -23.60 -28.39
N GLY A 46 -23.14 -23.53 -27.93
CA GLY A 46 -21.94 -23.52 -28.77
C GLY A 46 -21.57 -24.93 -29.28
N PRO A 47 -20.85 -25.04 -30.42
CA PRO A 47 -20.52 -26.31 -31.02
C PRO A 47 -19.33 -27.01 -30.34
N ALA A 48 -19.41 -28.33 -30.34
CA ALA A 48 -18.40 -29.26 -29.85
C ALA A 48 -17.16 -29.31 -30.76
N GLY A 49 -15.98 -29.54 -30.17
CA GLY A 49 -14.88 -30.19 -30.88
C GLY A 49 -13.47 -29.87 -30.40
N ARG A 50 -12.91 -30.85 -29.68
CA ARG A 50 -11.51 -31.36 -29.66
C ARG A 50 -10.72 -31.17 -28.37
N GLU A 51 -10.70 -32.25 -27.59
CA GLU A 51 -9.71 -32.56 -26.55
C GLU A 51 -8.32 -32.82 -27.15
N PRO A 52 -7.27 -32.67 -26.32
CA PRO A 52 -6.21 -33.65 -26.28
C PRO A 52 -6.14 -34.37 -24.92
N THR A 53 -6.04 -35.68 -25.04
CA THR A 53 -5.85 -36.73 -24.04
C THR A 53 -4.83 -36.44 -22.94
N VAL A 54 -5.21 -36.67 -21.67
CA VAL A 54 -4.29 -37.02 -20.58
C VAL A 54 -4.86 -38.23 -19.82
N ALA A 55 -4.00 -39.23 -19.62
CA ALA A 55 -4.30 -40.53 -19.03
C ALA A 55 -4.75 -40.44 -17.56
N ALA A 56 -5.85 -41.13 -17.25
CA ALA A 56 -6.34 -41.33 -15.89
C ALA A 56 -5.88 -42.70 -15.35
N GLY A 57 -5.08 -42.69 -14.28
CA GLY A 57 -4.95 -43.81 -13.36
C GLY A 57 -6.18 -43.84 -12.44
N GLY A 58 -6.88 -44.97 -12.44
CA GLY A 58 -8.14 -45.13 -11.71
C GLY A 58 -7.95 -45.26 -10.19
N ASN A 59 -8.87 -44.69 -9.44
CA ASN A 59 -9.08 -45.01 -8.03
C ASN A 59 -10.56 -45.26 -7.79
N ARG A 60 -10.91 -46.41 -7.19
CA ARG A 60 -12.27 -46.78 -6.79
C ARG A 60 -12.53 -46.35 -5.33
N PRO A 61 -13.80 -46.10 -4.95
CA PRO A 61 -14.15 -45.60 -3.62
C PRO A 61 -14.62 -46.68 -2.66
N GLY A 62 -14.53 -46.38 -1.35
CA GLY A 62 -15.51 -46.80 -0.35
C GLY A 62 -14.96 -47.54 0.87
N ARG A 63 -15.02 -46.89 2.05
CA ARG A 63 -15.91 -47.36 3.14
C ARG A 63 -15.98 -46.38 4.32
N MET A 64 -17.22 -46.14 4.72
CA MET A 64 -17.69 -45.48 5.93
C MET A 64 -17.49 -46.43 7.14
N GLY A 65 -17.11 -45.89 8.30
CA GLY A 65 -16.91 -46.67 9.53
C GLY A 65 -16.92 -45.80 10.79
N MET A 66 -18.12 -45.66 11.35
CA MET A 66 -18.55 -45.25 12.70
C MET A 66 -17.54 -45.04 13.84
N LEU A 67 -17.80 -43.95 14.59
CA LEU A 67 -17.95 -43.82 16.06
C LEU A 67 -17.00 -44.59 16.99
N ARG A 68 -16.32 -43.83 17.87
CA ARG A 68 -16.46 -43.92 19.35
C ARG A 68 -15.64 -42.85 20.09
N ARG A 69 -16.33 -42.02 20.90
CA ARG A 69 -15.80 -41.47 22.17
C ARG A 69 -15.91 -42.56 23.25
N PRO A 70 -15.00 -42.60 24.23
CA PRO A 70 -15.25 -41.99 25.56
C PRO A 70 -13.92 -41.44 26.16
N ALA A 71 -13.80 -40.85 27.35
CA ALA A 71 -14.63 -40.28 28.39
C ALA A 71 -13.67 -39.44 29.26
N GLU A 72 -14.24 -38.49 30.01
CA GLU A 72 -13.59 -37.75 31.08
C GLU A 72 -13.09 -38.68 32.20
N SER A 73 -12.00 -38.30 32.87
CA SER A 73 -11.90 -38.50 34.31
C SER A 73 -11.07 -37.40 34.95
N SER A 74 -11.69 -36.78 35.95
CA SER A 74 -11.18 -35.82 36.89
C SER A 74 -10.28 -36.50 37.93
N ARG A 75 -9.29 -35.76 38.45
CA ARG A 75 -8.95 -35.76 39.89
C ARG A 75 -8.02 -34.60 40.25
N SER A 76 -8.56 -33.74 41.10
CA SER A 76 -7.87 -32.85 42.03
C SER A 76 -6.99 -33.63 43.01
N MET A 77 -5.89 -33.03 43.47
CA MET A 77 -5.54 -32.97 44.90
C MET A 77 -4.42 -31.92 45.10
N ALA A 78 -4.67 -31.03 46.05
CA ALA A 78 -3.74 -30.05 46.60
C ALA A 78 -2.93 -30.64 47.77
N GLY A 79 -1.78 -30.03 48.08
CA GLY A 79 -1.00 -30.20 49.32
C GLY A 79 0.32 -29.43 49.18
N HIS A 80 0.38 -28.16 49.58
CA HIS A 80 0.86 -27.65 50.88
C HIS A 80 2.33 -27.98 51.24
N HIS A 81 3.11 -26.89 51.28
CA HIS A 81 4.40 -26.51 51.93
C HIS A 81 4.64 -27.09 53.36
N PRO A 82 5.83 -26.94 54.03
CA PRO A 82 6.71 -25.74 54.04
C PRO A 82 8.24 -25.91 54.31
N GLY A 83 8.92 -24.75 54.37
CA GLY A 83 10.14 -24.46 55.18
C GLY A 83 11.49 -24.76 54.52
N GLU A 84 12.59 -24.00 54.69
CA GLU A 84 12.96 -22.91 55.59
C GLU A 84 14.10 -22.06 55.00
N GLU A 85 14.20 -20.83 55.53
CA GLU A 85 15.28 -19.85 55.37
C GLU A 85 16.63 -20.31 55.95
N ARG A 86 17.73 -19.73 55.45
CA ARG A 86 18.88 -19.33 56.29
C ARG A 86 19.64 -18.14 55.69
N GLN A 87 19.60 -17.01 56.41
CA GLN A 87 20.58 -15.93 56.34
C GLN A 87 21.88 -16.35 57.03
N MET A 88 23.03 -15.86 56.56
CA MET A 88 24.18 -15.52 57.42
C MET A 88 24.99 -14.39 56.79
N ALA A 89 25.35 -13.42 57.63
CA ALA A 89 26.08 -12.20 57.32
C ALA A 89 27.61 -12.39 57.37
N GLY A 90 28.35 -11.42 56.81
CA GLY A 90 29.60 -10.94 57.43
C GLY A 90 30.77 -10.64 56.48
N PRO A 91 31.67 -9.70 56.84
CA PRO A 91 32.16 -8.65 55.94
C PRO A 91 33.69 -8.65 55.73
N ASN A 92 34.22 -7.90 54.76
CA ASN A 92 35.50 -7.21 54.98
C ASN A 92 35.74 -5.98 54.08
N ARG A 93 36.38 -4.98 54.69
CA ARG A 93 36.82 -3.69 54.14
C ARG A 93 38.17 -3.84 53.41
N GLY A 94 38.44 -2.92 52.48
CA GLY A 94 39.79 -2.75 51.92
C GLY A 94 39.91 -1.42 51.16
N SER A 95 40.52 -0.43 51.81
CA SER A 95 40.84 0.91 51.31
C SER A 95 42.26 1.00 50.72
N GLY A 96 42.43 1.78 49.64
CA GLY A 96 43.70 2.36 49.18
C GLY A 96 43.46 3.14 47.89
N ARG A 97 43.47 4.49 47.86
CA ARG A 97 44.65 5.39 47.74
C ARG A 97 45.71 4.82 46.77
N THR A 98 46.24 5.48 45.75
CA THR A 98 46.28 6.86 45.24
C THR A 98 47.14 6.77 43.98
N ALA A 99 46.84 7.49 42.89
CA ALA A 99 47.88 8.07 42.01
C ALA A 99 47.24 9.01 40.98
N SER A 100 47.38 10.31 41.24
CA SER A 100 47.15 11.39 40.30
C SER A 100 48.30 11.47 39.29
N TRP A 101 47.99 11.63 38.00
CA TRP A 101 48.86 12.37 37.08
C TRP A 101 48.02 13.42 36.34
N ARG A 102 48.60 14.61 36.29
CA ARG A 102 48.03 15.89 35.85
C ARG A 102 47.88 15.86 34.32
N HIS A 103 46.92 16.57 33.75
CA HIS A 103 47.18 17.73 32.89
C HIS A 103 45.88 18.47 32.52
N LEU A 104 46.04 19.79 32.47
CA LEU A 104 45.10 20.86 32.17
C LEU A 104 44.44 20.72 30.80
N GLY A 105 43.19 21.17 30.67
CA GLY A 105 42.63 21.44 29.34
C GLY A 105 41.13 21.73 29.30
N ALA A 106 40.81 23.02 29.21
CA ALA A 106 39.70 23.60 28.43
C ALA A 106 38.24 23.26 28.79
N TRP A 107 37.58 24.31 29.28
CA TRP A 107 36.21 24.71 29.03
C TRP A 107 35.52 24.05 27.82
N GLY A 108 34.38 23.43 28.08
CA GLY A 108 33.43 22.97 27.08
C GLY A 108 32.12 22.56 27.75
N LEU A 109 31.28 23.55 28.08
CA LEU A 109 29.87 23.31 28.39
C LEU A 109 29.21 22.73 27.13
N VAL A 110 29.12 21.40 27.03
CA VAL A 110 28.26 20.75 26.04
C VAL A 110 26.84 20.81 26.60
N ALA A 111 26.16 21.93 26.34
CA ALA A 111 24.72 22.00 26.51
C ALA A 111 24.07 21.08 25.45
N TRP A 112 23.61 19.92 25.88
CA TRP A 112 22.65 19.12 25.10
C TRP A 112 21.33 19.88 25.06
N SER A 113 21.15 20.75 24.08
CA SER A 113 19.82 21.27 23.73
C SER A 113 19.07 20.20 22.93
N MET A 114 18.41 19.27 23.62
CA MET A 114 17.32 18.49 23.02
C MET A 114 16.14 19.43 22.79
N ALA A 115 16.15 20.14 21.66
CA ALA A 115 14.94 20.75 21.14
C ALA A 115 14.10 19.65 20.46
N ALA A 116 13.35 18.89 21.26
CA ALA A 116 12.22 18.15 20.75
C ALA A 116 11.15 19.17 20.34
N ALA A 117 11.15 19.55 19.06
CA ALA A 117 10.01 20.27 18.49
C ALA A 117 8.85 19.28 18.41
N ILE A 118 8.04 19.21 19.46
CA ILE A 118 6.71 18.64 19.38
C ILE A 118 5.92 19.57 18.46
N ALA A 119 5.76 19.18 17.20
CA ALA A 119 4.74 19.78 16.38
C ALA A 119 3.41 19.50 17.07
N ALA A 120 2.78 20.53 17.63
CA ALA A 120 1.43 20.41 18.14
C ALA A 120 0.56 19.88 17.01
N ALA A 121 -0.01 18.69 17.21
CA ALA A 121 -0.99 18.14 16.30
C ALA A 121 -2.10 19.19 16.16
N ALA A 122 -2.40 19.62 14.93
CA ALA A 122 -3.47 20.57 14.70
C ALA A 122 -4.76 20.03 15.37
N ASP A 123 -5.41 20.85 16.20
CA ASP A 123 -6.57 20.53 17.05
C ASP A 123 -7.86 20.20 16.26
N GLY A 124 -7.75 19.88 14.98
CA GLY A 124 -8.87 19.55 14.10
C GLY A 124 -8.54 18.44 13.09
N PRO A 125 -9.58 17.94 12.39
CA PRO A 125 -9.41 16.95 11.33
C PRO A 125 -8.49 17.49 10.24
N ALA A 126 -7.54 16.66 9.82
CA ALA A 126 -6.65 16.98 8.70
C ALA A 126 -7.44 17.10 7.39
N ARG A 127 -6.91 17.80 6.40
CA ARG A 127 -7.49 17.85 5.05
C ARG A 127 -6.65 17.01 4.10
N LEU A 128 -7.26 16.00 3.49
CA LEU A 128 -6.58 15.12 2.53
C LEU A 128 -7.18 15.28 1.14
N LEU A 129 -6.31 15.50 0.14
CA LEU A 129 -6.69 15.40 -1.26
C LEU A 129 -6.70 13.94 -1.69
N VAL A 130 -7.86 13.37 -1.97
CA VAL A 130 -8.03 12.02 -2.49
C VAL A 130 -8.05 12.06 -4.00
N VAL A 131 -6.99 11.55 -4.62
CA VAL A 131 -6.85 11.40 -6.06
C VAL A 131 -7.30 10.00 -6.46
N SER A 132 -8.35 9.94 -7.27
CA SER A 132 -8.95 8.70 -7.79
C SER A 132 -8.99 8.67 -9.33
N VAL A 133 -8.22 9.56 -9.93
CA VAL A 133 -7.99 9.64 -11.37
C VAL A 133 -7.07 8.51 -11.81
N THR A 134 -7.42 7.89 -12.93
CA THR A 134 -6.59 6.90 -13.62
C THR A 134 -6.41 7.32 -15.06
N THR A 135 -5.17 7.30 -15.56
CA THR A 135 -4.86 7.45 -17.00
C THR A 135 -4.50 6.11 -17.65
N GLY A 136 -4.27 5.08 -16.83
CA GLY A 136 -4.16 3.68 -17.24
C GLY A 136 -5.43 2.89 -16.89
N PHE A 137 -5.26 1.70 -16.31
CA PHE A 137 -6.37 0.84 -15.89
C PHE A 137 -7.18 1.48 -14.75
N ARG A 138 -8.51 1.40 -14.84
CA ARG A 138 -9.42 1.90 -13.80
C ARG A 138 -10.00 0.75 -12.99
N HIS A 139 -9.61 0.65 -11.72
CA HIS A 139 -10.11 -0.39 -10.81
C HIS A 139 -11.57 -0.14 -10.44
N ALA A 140 -12.37 -1.21 -10.43
CA ALA A 140 -13.77 -1.17 -10.00
C ALA A 140 -13.93 -0.83 -8.51
N SER A 141 -12.89 -1.06 -7.70
CA SER A 141 -12.88 -0.71 -6.28
C SER A 141 -12.83 0.79 -5.98
N ILE A 142 -12.45 1.64 -6.95
CA ILE A 142 -12.24 3.07 -6.70
C ILE A 142 -13.47 3.76 -6.06
N PRO A 143 -14.71 3.61 -6.56
CA PRO A 143 -15.87 4.22 -5.91
C PRO A 143 -16.12 3.70 -4.49
N VAL A 144 -15.82 2.41 -4.23
CA VAL A 144 -15.95 1.82 -2.89
C VAL A 144 -14.86 2.35 -1.95
N ALA A 145 -13.64 2.53 -2.48
CA ALA A 145 -12.52 3.13 -1.76
C ALA A 145 -12.80 4.58 -1.36
N GLU A 146 -13.32 5.39 -2.28
CA GLU A 146 -13.70 6.78 -1.99
C GLU A 146 -14.72 6.86 -0.85
N ALA A 147 -15.79 6.08 -0.94
CA ALA A 147 -16.83 6.04 0.09
C ALA A 147 -16.27 5.55 1.44
N ALA A 148 -15.44 4.51 1.43
CA ALA A 148 -14.83 3.97 2.64
C ALA A 148 -13.86 4.97 3.28
N LEU A 149 -13.06 5.70 2.50
CA LEU A 149 -12.14 6.73 3.02
C LEU A 149 -12.89 7.90 3.65
N GLU A 150 -13.95 8.38 3.00
CA GLU A 150 -14.81 9.43 3.56
C GLU A 150 -15.48 8.97 4.86
N GLU A 151 -15.97 7.72 4.90
CA GLU A 151 -16.56 7.12 6.09
C GLU A 151 -15.54 6.97 7.23
N ILE A 152 -14.33 6.47 6.95
CA ILE A 152 -13.24 6.35 7.92
C ILE A 152 -12.90 7.73 8.49
N GLY A 153 -12.73 8.75 7.65
CA GLY A 153 -12.44 10.11 8.08
C GLY A 153 -13.53 10.68 8.98
N ARG A 154 -14.81 10.52 8.58
CA ARG A 154 -15.99 10.95 9.33
C ARG A 154 -16.13 10.25 10.68
N GLU A 155 -15.94 8.94 10.74
CA GLU A 155 -16.13 8.14 11.96
C GLU A 155 -15.00 8.34 12.96
N SER A 156 -13.77 8.45 12.47
CA SER A 156 -12.59 8.65 13.30
C SER A 156 -12.41 10.11 13.73
N GLY A 157 -12.97 11.07 12.99
CA GLY A 157 -12.72 12.49 13.16
C GLY A 157 -11.29 12.92 12.80
N LEU A 158 -10.50 12.03 12.17
CA LEU A 158 -9.08 12.26 11.91
C LEU A 158 -8.83 13.18 10.72
N PHE A 159 -9.69 13.11 9.70
CA PHE A 159 -9.50 13.84 8.45
C PHE A 159 -10.80 14.02 7.65
N HIS A 160 -10.77 14.97 6.72
CA HIS A 160 -11.75 15.16 5.67
C HIS A 160 -11.15 14.90 4.29
N CYS A 161 -11.95 14.34 3.39
CA CYS A 161 -11.56 14.09 2.01
C CYS A 161 -12.04 15.22 1.09
N ALA A 162 -11.13 15.79 0.31
CA ALA A 162 -11.48 16.50 -0.92
C ALA A 162 -11.12 15.60 -2.10
N PHE A 163 -12.01 15.43 -3.08
CA PHE A 163 -11.79 14.48 -4.16
C PHE A 163 -11.36 15.15 -5.47
N LEU A 164 -10.25 14.68 -6.03
CA LEU A 164 -9.89 14.89 -7.42
C LEU A 164 -10.28 13.61 -8.19
N ARG A 165 -11.44 13.68 -8.87
CA ARG A 165 -12.05 12.56 -9.60
C ARG A 165 -11.78 12.65 -11.09
N GLN A 166 -11.91 11.51 -11.76
CA GLN A 166 -11.93 11.41 -13.22
C GLN A 166 -12.97 12.40 -13.79
N PRO A 167 -12.59 13.29 -14.74
CA PRO A 167 -13.59 14.10 -15.43
C PRO A 167 -14.61 13.21 -16.14
N GLU A 168 -15.86 13.61 -16.13
CA GLU A 168 -16.94 12.87 -16.77
C GLU A 168 -16.84 12.93 -18.30
N GLY A 169 -17.56 12.02 -18.97
CA GLY A 169 -17.77 12.12 -20.41
C GLY A 169 -16.57 11.77 -21.30
N ARG A 170 -15.56 11.04 -20.79
CA ARG A 170 -14.51 10.50 -21.67
C ARG A 170 -15.14 9.60 -22.74
N PRO A 171 -14.91 9.86 -24.03
CA PRO A 171 -15.45 8.99 -25.07
C PRO A 171 -14.86 7.57 -24.94
N PRO A 172 -15.63 6.51 -25.21
CA PRO A 172 -15.08 5.16 -25.25
C PRO A 172 -14.15 5.01 -26.45
N GLN A 173 -13.00 4.38 -26.25
CA GLN A 173 -12.08 4.09 -27.35
C GLN A 173 -12.72 3.07 -28.32
N PRO A 174 -12.80 3.37 -29.64
CA PRO A 174 -13.28 2.42 -30.63
C PRO A 174 -12.45 1.13 -30.63
N ARG A 175 -13.12 -0.01 -30.71
CA ARG A 175 -12.45 -1.32 -30.79
C ARG A 175 -11.99 -1.59 -32.21
N ALA A 176 -10.76 -2.05 -32.37
CA ALA A 176 -10.25 -2.46 -33.66
C ALA A 176 -11.13 -3.58 -34.27
N PRO A 177 -11.56 -3.45 -35.53
CA PRO A 177 -12.34 -4.50 -36.18
C PRO A 177 -11.48 -5.74 -36.38
N GLN A 178 -12.08 -6.92 -36.21
CA GLN A 178 -11.47 -8.19 -36.63
C GLN A 178 -12.05 -8.59 -37.98
N ARG A 179 -11.20 -9.04 -38.92
CA ARG A 179 -11.64 -9.54 -40.23
C ARG A 179 -12.46 -10.82 -40.03
N LYS A 180 -13.60 -10.92 -40.70
CA LYS A 180 -14.40 -12.16 -40.64
C LYS A 180 -13.86 -13.19 -41.64
N PRO A 181 -14.00 -14.49 -41.38
CA PRO A 181 -13.46 -15.54 -42.27
C PRO A 181 -13.90 -15.43 -43.74
N ASP A 182 -15.17 -15.08 -43.99
CA ASP A 182 -15.77 -15.04 -45.32
C ASP A 182 -15.94 -13.61 -45.88
N GLU A 183 -15.23 -12.64 -45.30
CA GLU A 183 -15.34 -11.24 -45.71
C GLU A 183 -14.42 -10.95 -46.90
N ASP A 184 -15.01 -10.41 -47.97
CA ASP A 184 -14.25 -9.95 -49.12
C ASP A 184 -13.35 -8.74 -48.79
N ASP A 185 -12.33 -8.53 -49.61
CA ASP A 185 -11.35 -7.47 -49.36
C ASP A 185 -11.98 -6.07 -49.37
N ALA A 186 -12.99 -5.82 -50.19
CA ALA A 186 -13.62 -4.49 -50.28
C ALA A 186 -14.41 -4.16 -49.00
N ALA A 187 -15.18 -5.12 -48.48
CA ALA A 187 -15.89 -5.01 -47.20
C ALA A 187 -14.91 -4.84 -46.03
N TRP A 188 -13.80 -5.59 -46.04
CA TRP A 188 -12.74 -5.44 -45.03
C TRP A 188 -12.08 -4.06 -45.07
N GLN A 189 -11.75 -3.54 -46.25
CA GLN A 189 -11.20 -2.19 -46.42
C GLN A 189 -12.19 -1.12 -45.97
N ALA A 190 -13.48 -1.26 -46.29
CA ALA A 190 -14.50 -0.32 -45.84
C ALA A 190 -14.63 -0.26 -44.30
N ARG A 191 -14.56 -1.40 -43.60
CA ARG A 191 -14.59 -1.43 -42.13
C ARG A 191 -13.34 -0.84 -41.51
N GLN A 192 -12.17 -1.07 -42.10
CA GLN A 192 -10.93 -0.42 -41.65
C GLN A 192 -11.01 1.10 -41.82
N ALA A 193 -11.54 1.58 -42.96
CA ALA A 193 -11.74 3.01 -43.20
C ALA A 193 -12.77 3.62 -42.21
N ALA A 194 -13.86 2.93 -41.93
CA ALA A 194 -14.84 3.35 -40.93
C ALA A 194 -14.22 3.42 -39.52
N HIS A 195 -13.46 2.40 -39.12
CA HIS A 195 -12.74 2.41 -37.85
C HIS A 195 -11.72 3.54 -37.77
N ALA A 196 -10.99 3.84 -38.86
CA ALA A 196 -10.07 4.97 -38.91
C ALA A 196 -10.81 6.30 -38.67
N ALA A 197 -11.97 6.50 -39.30
CA ALA A 197 -12.79 7.70 -39.08
C ALA A 197 -13.35 7.78 -37.63
N GLU A 198 -13.76 6.65 -37.05
CA GLU A 198 -14.16 6.57 -35.63
C GLU A 198 -13.00 6.91 -34.70
N MET A 199 -11.80 6.40 -34.98
CA MET A 199 -10.59 6.71 -34.23
C MET A 199 -10.22 8.19 -34.33
N ASP A 200 -10.40 8.83 -35.48
CA ASP A 200 -10.18 10.27 -35.66
C ASP A 200 -11.18 11.10 -34.84
N ALA A 201 -12.45 10.69 -34.83
CA ALA A 201 -13.48 11.33 -34.00
C ALA A 201 -13.17 11.14 -32.50
N PHE A 202 -12.80 9.92 -32.09
CA PHE A 202 -12.36 9.61 -30.74
C PHE A 202 -11.17 10.47 -30.33
N ARG A 203 -10.12 10.59 -31.15
CA ARG A 203 -8.93 11.39 -30.82
C ARG A 203 -9.26 12.86 -30.56
N ARG A 204 -10.13 13.47 -31.38
CA ARG A 204 -10.57 14.86 -31.17
C ARG A 204 -11.37 15.02 -29.87
N ALA A 205 -12.28 14.10 -29.59
CA ALA A 205 -13.10 14.15 -28.38
C ALA A 205 -12.29 13.82 -27.11
N ASP A 206 -11.37 12.85 -27.18
CA ASP A 206 -10.46 12.52 -26.09
C ASP A 206 -9.55 13.71 -25.78
N GLU A 207 -9.03 14.44 -26.77
CA GLU A 207 -8.19 15.62 -26.51
C GLU A 207 -8.91 16.71 -25.69
N VAL A 208 -10.20 16.96 -25.94
CA VAL A 208 -11.00 17.88 -25.12
C VAL A 208 -11.08 17.39 -23.67
N TRP A 209 -11.29 16.09 -23.49
CA TRP A 209 -11.32 15.47 -22.16
C TRP A 209 -9.94 15.50 -21.48
N GLN A 210 -8.85 15.25 -22.21
CA GLN A 210 -7.48 15.34 -21.71
C GLN A 210 -7.12 16.77 -21.30
N GLN A 211 -7.59 17.78 -22.05
CA GLN A 211 -7.41 19.17 -21.68
C GLN A 211 -8.11 19.50 -20.35
N ALA A 212 -9.36 19.08 -20.18
CA ALA A 212 -10.08 19.25 -18.92
C ALA A 212 -9.36 18.54 -17.76
N LEU A 213 -8.82 17.35 -18.00
CA LEU A 213 -8.01 16.63 -17.01
C LEU A 213 -6.76 17.42 -16.60
N ARG A 214 -6.01 17.96 -17.58
CA ARG A 214 -4.82 18.78 -17.31
C ARG A 214 -5.17 20.04 -16.51
N GLU A 215 -6.28 20.70 -16.82
CA GLU A 215 -6.75 21.88 -16.09
C GLU A 215 -7.15 21.56 -14.64
N GLN A 216 -7.80 20.42 -14.41
CA GLN A 216 -8.12 19.96 -13.05
C GLN A 216 -6.85 19.71 -12.23
N PHE A 217 -5.83 19.06 -12.81
CA PHE A 217 -4.55 18.85 -12.14
C PHE A 217 -3.78 20.15 -11.93
N ALA A 218 -3.76 21.05 -12.92
CA ALA A 218 -3.16 22.38 -12.80
C ALA A 218 -3.74 23.16 -11.63
N THR A 219 -5.05 23.04 -11.39
CA THR A 219 -5.73 23.67 -10.26
C THR A 219 -5.42 22.97 -8.94
N ALA A 220 -5.59 21.65 -8.86
CA ALA A 220 -5.47 20.90 -7.61
C ALA A 220 -4.02 20.78 -7.11
N PHE A 221 -3.04 20.74 -8.01
CA PHE A 221 -1.61 20.64 -7.68
C PHE A 221 -0.88 21.99 -7.74
N ALA A 222 -1.61 23.10 -7.90
CA ALA A 222 -1.02 24.42 -7.70
C ALA A 222 -0.48 24.55 -6.26
N PRO A 223 0.69 25.15 -6.02
CA PRO A 223 1.27 25.27 -4.67
C PRO A 223 0.32 25.88 -3.63
N ALA A 224 -0.47 26.89 -4.02
CA ALA A 224 -1.46 27.50 -3.14
C ALA A 224 -2.61 26.55 -2.76
N ALA A 225 -3.06 25.71 -3.70
CA ALA A 225 -4.09 24.71 -3.43
C ALA A 225 -3.55 23.57 -2.54
N LEU A 226 -2.35 23.06 -2.83
CA LEU A 226 -1.69 22.04 -2.01
C LEU A 226 -1.41 22.51 -0.58
N ALA A 227 -1.19 23.81 -0.37
CA ALA A 227 -0.98 24.37 0.96
C ALA A 227 -2.20 24.20 1.90
N GLU A 228 -3.41 24.03 1.36
CA GLU A 228 -4.63 23.77 2.14
C GLU A 228 -4.76 22.33 2.64
N PHE A 229 -3.90 21.43 2.18
CA PHE A 229 -3.94 20.01 2.51
C PHE A 229 -2.79 19.63 3.45
N ASP A 230 -3.03 18.62 4.26
CA ASP A 230 -2.04 17.98 5.14
C ASP A 230 -1.40 16.76 4.49
N GLY A 231 -1.97 16.30 3.39
CA GLY A 231 -1.47 15.19 2.61
C GLY A 231 -2.35 14.84 1.43
N VAL A 232 -1.94 13.80 0.71
CA VAL A 232 -2.62 13.28 -0.46
C VAL A 232 -2.81 11.77 -0.35
N ILE A 233 -3.96 11.28 -0.80
CA ILE A 233 -4.25 9.85 -0.95
C ILE A 233 -4.31 9.53 -2.44
N PHE A 234 -3.50 8.59 -2.90
CA PHE A 234 -3.65 7.97 -4.22
C PHE A 234 -4.45 6.68 -4.05
N ALA A 235 -5.74 6.75 -4.36
CA ALA A 235 -6.68 5.66 -4.20
C ALA A 235 -6.74 4.82 -5.49
N SER A 236 -5.81 3.87 -5.62
CA SER A 236 -5.68 3.00 -6.80
C SER A 236 -5.51 3.78 -8.12
N THR A 237 -4.73 4.87 -8.09
CA THR A 237 -4.37 5.63 -9.30
C THR A 237 -3.50 4.79 -10.23
N THR A 238 -3.51 5.07 -11.54
CA THR A 238 -2.65 4.38 -12.53
C THR A 238 -2.22 5.31 -13.65
N GLY A 239 -1.11 4.96 -14.31
CA GLY A 239 -0.59 5.65 -15.48
C GLY A 239 0.11 6.96 -15.17
N ASN A 240 0.33 7.79 -16.19
CA ASN A 240 1.03 9.07 -16.07
C ASN A 240 0.03 10.20 -15.80
N LEU A 241 -0.28 10.43 -14.52
CA LEU A 241 -1.12 11.55 -14.11
C LEU A 241 -0.48 12.89 -14.54
N PRO A 242 -1.26 13.86 -15.05
CA PRO A 242 -0.71 15.13 -15.54
C PRO A 242 -0.42 16.11 -14.40
N ILE A 243 0.36 15.69 -13.40
CA ILE A 243 0.86 16.58 -12.35
C ILE A 243 1.76 17.63 -13.02
N PRO A 244 1.43 18.93 -12.95
CA PRO A 244 2.14 19.96 -13.73
C PRO A 244 3.61 20.12 -13.36
N ASP A 245 3.91 19.99 -12.07
CA ASP A 245 5.26 20.09 -11.51
C ASP A 245 5.45 19.00 -10.46
N ILE A 246 6.07 17.89 -10.89
CA ILE A 246 6.30 16.73 -10.04
C ILE A 246 7.32 17.04 -8.93
N ASP A 247 8.31 17.90 -9.20
CA ASP A 247 9.36 18.21 -8.25
C ASP A 247 8.83 19.11 -7.12
N ALA A 248 7.96 20.07 -7.45
CA ALA A 248 7.25 20.87 -6.46
C ALA A 248 6.32 20.01 -5.59
N PHE A 249 5.57 19.08 -6.20
CA PHE A 249 4.73 18.14 -5.46
C PHE A 249 5.54 17.26 -4.50
N LEU A 250 6.62 16.64 -4.97
CA LEU A 250 7.50 15.83 -4.13
C LEU A 250 8.23 16.68 -3.08
N GLY A 251 8.53 17.94 -3.37
CA GLY A 251 9.07 18.93 -2.42
C GLY A 251 8.09 19.25 -1.29
N TRP A 252 6.80 19.42 -1.62
CA TRP A 252 5.72 19.63 -0.65
C TRP A 252 5.57 18.42 0.30
N LEU A 253 5.63 17.19 -0.23
CA LEU A 253 5.69 15.98 0.59
C LEU A 253 6.91 15.99 1.52
N ARG A 254 8.11 16.20 0.97
CA ARG A 254 9.36 16.30 1.75
C ARG A 254 9.31 17.38 2.84
N GLY A 255 8.50 18.41 2.64
CA GLY A 255 8.29 19.52 3.57
C GLY A 255 7.55 19.15 4.86
N GLY A 256 6.90 17.98 4.93
CA GLY A 256 6.15 17.56 6.12
C GLY A 256 4.76 17.00 5.85
N LYS A 257 4.43 16.72 4.59
CA LYS A 257 3.06 16.37 4.18
C LYS A 257 2.93 14.86 3.98
N ALA A 258 1.73 14.36 4.24
CA ALA A 258 1.47 12.93 4.17
C ALA A 258 1.28 12.46 2.72
N PHE A 259 1.85 11.30 2.39
CA PHE A 259 1.46 10.54 1.21
C PHE A 259 0.88 9.20 1.65
N ILE A 260 -0.28 8.86 1.09
CA ILE A 260 -0.93 7.58 1.32
C ILE A 260 -1.22 6.94 -0.04
N GLY A 261 -0.66 5.76 -0.28
CA GLY A 261 -0.90 4.99 -1.50
C GLY A 261 -1.67 3.71 -1.23
N PHE A 262 -2.75 3.48 -1.98
CA PHE A 262 -3.49 2.22 -1.98
C PHE A 262 -3.32 1.50 -3.30
N HIS A 263 -3.10 0.18 -3.21
CA HIS A 263 -3.01 -0.78 -4.30
C HIS A 263 -2.18 -0.27 -5.48
N ALA A 264 -2.85 0.25 -6.51
CA ALA A 264 -2.23 0.66 -7.75
C ALA A 264 -1.48 2.00 -7.71
N ALA A 265 -1.40 2.68 -6.57
CA ALA A 265 -0.56 3.87 -6.41
C ALA A 265 0.89 3.65 -6.88
N THR A 266 1.43 2.42 -6.82
CA THR A 266 2.76 2.07 -7.37
C THR A 266 2.79 1.83 -8.88
N ASP A 267 1.64 1.73 -9.56
CA ASP A 267 1.48 1.71 -11.02
C ASP A 267 1.23 3.12 -11.60
N THR A 268 1.57 4.15 -10.82
CA THR A 268 1.43 5.56 -11.19
C THR A 268 2.80 6.16 -11.50
N LEU A 269 2.83 7.10 -12.47
CA LEU A 269 3.99 7.93 -12.81
C LEU A 269 5.27 7.14 -13.09
N LYS A 270 5.16 6.07 -13.90
CA LYS A 270 6.28 5.18 -14.26
C LYS A 270 7.53 5.91 -14.71
N ALA A 271 7.37 7.02 -15.43
CA ALA A 271 8.48 7.81 -15.97
C ALA A 271 9.20 8.69 -14.93
N SER A 272 8.67 8.82 -13.71
CA SER A 272 9.29 9.60 -12.63
C SER A 272 9.98 8.66 -11.64
N ASP A 273 11.30 8.54 -11.76
CA ASP A 273 12.09 7.78 -10.78
C ASP A 273 12.00 8.39 -9.37
N ALA A 274 11.84 9.70 -9.27
CA ALA A 274 11.65 10.39 -7.99
C ALA A 274 10.33 10.01 -7.30
N TYR A 275 9.24 9.86 -8.06
CA TYR A 275 7.99 9.33 -7.51
C TYR A 275 8.13 7.86 -7.10
N CYS A 276 8.77 7.04 -7.96
CA CYS A 276 9.00 5.62 -7.69
C CYS A 276 9.85 5.41 -6.42
N GLU A 277 10.87 6.24 -6.21
CA GLU A 277 11.67 6.25 -4.98
C GLU A 277 10.83 6.66 -3.76
N MET A 278 10.05 7.75 -3.87
CA MET A 278 9.20 8.23 -2.78
C MET A 278 8.21 7.16 -2.31
N VAL A 279 7.47 6.53 -3.24
CA VAL A 279 6.48 5.51 -2.89
C VAL A 279 7.15 4.18 -2.47
N GLY A 280 8.36 3.90 -2.94
CA GLY A 280 9.18 2.76 -2.52
C GLY A 280 9.37 1.66 -3.57
N GLY A 281 8.81 1.82 -4.77
CA GLY A 281 8.93 0.87 -5.88
C GLY A 281 7.86 1.11 -6.96
N HIS A 282 8.05 0.52 -8.13
CA HIS A 282 7.09 0.64 -9.23
C HIS A 282 6.56 -0.73 -9.65
N PHE A 283 5.29 -0.78 -10.00
CA PHE A 283 4.60 -1.97 -10.47
C PHE A 283 5.36 -2.73 -11.58
N ALA A 284 5.47 -4.05 -11.43
CA ALA A 284 6.10 -4.95 -12.39
C ALA A 284 5.33 -6.26 -12.59
N GLY A 285 4.01 -6.19 -12.44
CA GLY A 285 3.10 -7.32 -12.62
C GLY A 285 2.35 -7.71 -11.34
N HIS A 286 1.43 -8.66 -11.52
CA HIS A 286 0.46 -9.08 -10.52
C HIS A 286 0.19 -10.59 -10.57
N PRO A 287 1.20 -11.44 -10.29
CA PRO A 287 1.06 -12.90 -10.40
C PRO A 287 0.00 -13.48 -9.46
N TRP A 288 -0.21 -12.83 -8.32
CA TRP A 288 -1.21 -13.17 -7.32
C TRP A 288 -2.50 -12.42 -7.61
N ASN A 289 -3.36 -13.03 -8.43
CA ASN A 289 -4.54 -12.38 -8.99
C ASN A 289 -5.67 -12.15 -7.95
N ALA A 290 -6.59 -11.24 -8.29
CA ALA A 290 -7.77 -10.87 -7.50
C ALA A 290 -8.71 -12.03 -7.14
N GLY A 291 -8.67 -13.12 -7.92
CA GLY A 291 -9.49 -14.31 -7.75
C GLY A 291 -8.95 -15.30 -6.71
N GLY A 292 -7.63 -15.30 -6.49
CA GLY A 292 -6.92 -16.20 -5.61
C GLY A 292 -6.89 -15.74 -4.15
N GLU A 293 -6.79 -16.70 -3.24
CA GLU A 293 -6.51 -16.44 -1.83
C GLU A 293 -5.02 -16.64 -1.57
N HIS A 294 -4.38 -15.60 -1.01
CA HIS A 294 -2.93 -15.56 -0.79
C HIS A 294 -2.63 -15.49 0.70
N ALA A 295 -1.44 -15.94 1.09
CA ALA A 295 -0.99 -15.91 2.48
C ALA A 295 -0.08 -14.72 2.75
N PHE A 296 -0.16 -14.17 3.95
CA PHE A 296 0.60 -12.99 4.37
C PHE A 296 1.24 -13.21 5.73
N VAL A 297 2.35 -12.51 5.96
CA VAL A 297 3.05 -12.45 7.24
C VAL A 297 3.18 -10.99 7.69
N VAL A 298 2.92 -10.75 8.96
CA VAL A 298 3.09 -9.46 9.64
C VAL A 298 4.42 -9.52 10.40
N HIS A 299 5.35 -8.61 10.08
CA HIS A 299 6.68 -8.62 10.70
C HIS A 299 6.67 -8.05 12.11
N GLU A 300 5.74 -7.16 12.39
CA GLU A 300 5.69 -6.39 13.63
C GLU A 300 4.24 -6.25 14.09
N THR A 301 3.72 -7.29 14.75
CA THR A 301 2.34 -7.32 15.27
C THR A 301 2.07 -6.23 16.33
N GLY A 302 3.13 -5.74 16.99
CA GLY A 302 3.07 -4.59 17.88
C GLY A 302 3.06 -3.23 17.17
N HIS A 303 3.38 -3.16 15.88
CA HIS A 303 3.34 -1.91 15.13
C HIS A 303 1.88 -1.52 14.87
N ARG A 304 1.43 -0.38 15.39
CA ARG A 304 0.01 0.02 15.38
C ARG A 304 -0.64 0.03 13.99
N VAL A 305 0.12 0.38 12.94
CA VAL A 305 -0.35 0.34 11.54
C VAL A 305 -0.68 -1.08 11.07
N ALA A 306 -0.09 -2.14 11.64
CA ALA A 306 -0.32 -3.53 11.26
C ALA A 306 -0.93 -4.42 12.37
N GLY A 307 -1.07 -3.90 13.60
CA GLY A 307 -1.52 -4.68 14.76
C GLY A 307 -3.00 -5.10 14.76
N MET A 308 -3.75 -4.79 13.71
CA MET A 308 -5.09 -5.35 13.48
C MET A 308 -5.05 -6.71 12.80
N PHE A 309 -3.94 -7.05 12.14
CA PHE A 309 -3.74 -8.35 11.52
C PHE A 309 -3.20 -9.36 12.52
N PRO A 310 -3.61 -10.64 12.46
CA PRO A 310 -2.85 -11.70 13.12
C PRO A 310 -1.48 -11.85 12.45
N GLU A 311 -0.52 -12.47 13.14
CA GLU A 311 0.86 -12.65 12.64
C GLU A 311 0.90 -13.28 11.23
N ARG A 312 -0.02 -14.20 10.97
CA ARG A 312 -0.26 -14.78 9.64
C ARG A 312 -1.74 -14.82 9.34
N PHE A 313 -2.10 -14.47 8.11
CA PHE A 313 -3.48 -14.56 7.62
C PHE A 313 -3.50 -14.93 6.14
N ARG A 314 -4.68 -15.32 5.66
CA ARG A 314 -4.97 -15.51 4.24
C ARG A 314 -6.08 -14.58 3.81
N TRP A 315 -5.98 -14.06 2.60
CA TRP A 315 -6.96 -13.10 2.09
C TRP A 315 -6.98 -13.09 0.56
N LYS A 316 -8.15 -12.76 0.01
CA LYS A 316 -8.41 -12.69 -1.41
C LYS A 316 -8.29 -11.25 -1.90
N ASP A 317 -7.18 -10.94 -2.56
CA ASP A 317 -6.93 -9.65 -3.20
C ASP A 317 -5.93 -9.83 -4.35
N GLU A 318 -5.73 -8.80 -5.17
CA GLU A 318 -4.64 -8.79 -6.16
C GLU A 318 -3.38 -8.18 -5.56
N ILE A 319 -2.25 -8.89 -5.65
CA ILE A 319 -0.98 -8.43 -5.06
C ILE A 319 0.06 -8.19 -6.15
N TYR A 320 0.60 -6.96 -6.14
CA TYR A 320 1.64 -6.51 -7.06
C TYR A 320 3.03 -6.94 -6.63
N GLN A 321 3.88 -7.13 -7.62
CA GLN A 321 5.33 -7.16 -7.46
C GLN A 321 5.95 -5.90 -8.08
N TYR A 322 7.21 -5.63 -7.76
CA TYR A 322 7.88 -4.37 -8.12
C TYR A 322 9.08 -4.58 -9.05
N ASP A 323 9.48 -3.56 -9.81
CA ASP A 323 10.70 -3.62 -10.62
C ASP A 323 11.96 -3.37 -9.77
N GLY A 324 13.11 -3.27 -10.43
CA GLY A 324 14.41 -3.05 -9.77
C GLY A 324 14.56 -1.71 -9.05
N ARG A 325 13.58 -0.80 -9.15
CA ARG A 325 13.57 0.46 -8.39
C ARG A 325 13.05 0.29 -6.96
N TYR A 326 12.58 -0.91 -6.60
CA TYR A 326 12.31 -1.25 -5.21
C TYR A 326 13.60 -1.18 -4.37
N ALA A 327 13.62 -0.29 -3.38
CA ALA A 327 14.78 -0.01 -2.52
C ALA A 327 14.47 -0.41 -1.06
N PRO A 328 14.72 -1.66 -0.64
CA PRO A 328 14.36 -2.16 0.69
C PRO A 328 15.01 -1.38 1.85
N GLU A 329 16.18 -0.78 1.60
CA GLU A 329 16.93 0.06 2.52
C GLU A 329 16.23 1.36 2.93
N ASN A 330 15.16 1.75 2.24
CA ASN A 330 14.43 2.98 2.55
C ASN A 330 13.08 2.73 3.23
N LEU A 331 12.69 1.46 3.42
CA LEU A 331 11.34 1.08 3.79
C LEU A 331 11.33 0.28 5.09
N ARG A 332 10.36 0.57 5.95
CA ARG A 332 9.95 -0.36 7.01
C ARG A 332 8.76 -1.17 6.54
N VAL A 333 9.01 -2.41 6.13
CA VAL A 333 7.97 -3.32 5.64
C VAL A 333 7.25 -3.95 6.82
N LEU A 334 5.93 -3.76 6.90
CA LEU A 334 5.10 -4.24 7.98
C LEU A 334 4.40 -5.55 7.64
N VAL A 335 4.01 -5.72 6.37
CA VAL A 335 3.33 -6.92 5.85
C VAL A 335 4.02 -7.37 4.57
N SER A 336 4.21 -8.67 4.41
CA SER A 336 4.66 -9.31 3.18
C SER A 336 3.71 -10.42 2.75
N LEU A 337 3.78 -10.78 1.47
CA LEU A 337 3.29 -12.07 1.01
C LEU A 337 4.12 -13.19 1.66
N ASP A 338 3.48 -14.18 2.26
CA ASP A 338 4.14 -15.42 2.65
C ASP A 338 4.34 -16.27 1.39
N MET A 339 5.55 -16.18 0.82
CA MET A 339 5.89 -16.87 -0.43
C MET A 339 5.76 -18.38 -0.29
N ALA A 340 6.09 -18.96 0.86
CA ALA A 340 6.00 -20.40 1.08
C ALA A 340 4.54 -20.90 1.14
N ALA A 341 3.59 -20.03 1.48
CA ALA A 341 2.16 -20.36 1.55
C ALA A 341 1.29 -19.75 0.42
N SER A 342 1.91 -19.12 -0.59
CA SER A 342 1.23 -18.50 -1.74
C SER A 342 1.66 -19.10 -3.09
N THR A 343 0.87 -18.92 -4.15
CA THR A 343 1.19 -19.42 -5.51
C THR A 343 0.92 -18.32 -6.53
N PRO A 344 1.81 -18.08 -7.52
CA PRO A 344 3.07 -18.79 -7.79
C PRO A 344 4.17 -18.54 -6.75
N LYS A 345 5.22 -19.36 -6.80
CA LYS A 345 6.46 -19.18 -6.03
C LYS A 345 7.44 -18.36 -6.86
N GLU A 346 8.09 -17.39 -6.24
CA GLU A 346 9.15 -16.62 -6.87
C GLU A 346 10.33 -16.43 -5.90
N PRO A 347 11.58 -16.41 -6.39
CA PRO A 347 12.78 -16.39 -5.55
C PRO A 347 13.11 -14.97 -5.05
N TRP A 348 12.11 -14.24 -4.56
CA TRP A 348 12.28 -12.90 -3.99
C TRP A 348 11.21 -12.57 -2.96
N HIS A 349 11.47 -11.51 -2.21
CA HIS A 349 10.51 -10.89 -1.30
C HIS A 349 9.47 -10.06 -2.06
N VAL A 350 8.20 -10.16 -1.63
CA VAL A 350 7.09 -9.31 -2.07
C VAL A 350 6.54 -8.55 -0.86
N PRO A 351 6.96 -7.29 -0.65
CA PRO A 351 6.40 -6.44 0.39
C PRO A 351 4.97 -6.03 0.00
N VAL A 352 4.10 -5.94 0.99
CA VAL A 352 2.67 -5.69 0.77
C VAL A 352 2.24 -4.40 1.44
N SER A 353 2.77 -4.09 2.62
CA SER A 353 2.56 -2.78 3.24
C SER A 353 3.81 -2.30 3.93
N TRP A 354 4.08 -1.01 3.82
CA TRP A 354 5.24 -0.38 4.43
C TRP A 354 4.95 1.07 4.81
N VAL A 355 5.85 1.58 5.66
CA VAL A 355 5.94 2.99 6.03
C VAL A 355 7.37 3.48 5.83
N ARG A 356 7.52 4.78 5.60
CA ARG A 356 8.83 5.47 5.65
C ARG A 356 8.65 6.95 5.96
N ASP A 357 9.69 7.55 6.52
CA ASP A 357 9.85 9.00 6.47
C ASP A 357 10.36 9.40 5.07
N TYR A 358 9.91 10.55 4.58
CA TYR A 358 10.34 11.16 3.32
C TYR A 358 10.60 12.64 3.56
N GLY A 359 11.86 13.00 3.82
CA GLY A 359 12.19 14.31 4.39
C GLY A 359 11.55 14.46 5.76
N LYS A 360 10.67 15.45 5.93
CA LYS A 360 9.83 15.63 7.12
C LYS A 360 8.45 14.98 6.97
N GLY A 361 8.08 14.57 5.76
CA GLY A 361 6.80 13.94 5.46
C GLY A 361 6.81 12.46 5.81
N ARG A 362 5.62 11.85 5.81
CA ARG A 362 5.43 10.43 6.10
C ARG A 362 4.66 9.76 4.96
N VAL A 363 5.17 8.61 4.53
CA VAL A 363 4.64 7.80 3.43
C VAL A 363 4.10 6.50 4.01
N PHE A 364 2.81 6.24 3.79
CA PHE A 364 2.20 4.94 4.04
C PHE A 364 1.75 4.36 2.72
N TYR A 365 2.08 3.10 2.47
CA TYR A 365 1.59 2.36 1.31
C TYR A 365 1.07 0.99 1.71
N THR A 366 0.01 0.56 1.06
CA THR A 366 -0.48 -0.81 1.11
C THR A 366 -0.93 -1.27 -0.27
N ASN A 367 -0.48 -2.45 -0.67
CA ASN A 367 -0.78 -3.13 -1.93
C ASN A 367 -2.21 -3.68 -1.95
N PHE A 368 -2.82 -3.88 -0.78
CA PHE A 368 -4.22 -4.25 -0.64
C PHE A 368 -5.15 -3.16 -1.20
N GLY A 369 -6.35 -3.57 -1.62
CA GLY A 369 -7.42 -2.66 -2.06
C GLY A 369 -7.84 -2.80 -3.52
N HIS A 370 -7.42 -3.86 -4.22
CA HIS A 370 -7.93 -4.16 -5.58
C HIS A 370 -9.40 -4.54 -5.54
N ASN A 371 -9.77 -5.46 -4.64
CA ASN A 371 -11.13 -5.96 -4.53
C ASN A 371 -12.04 -4.98 -3.78
N GLU A 372 -13.27 -4.81 -4.26
CA GLU A 372 -14.31 -4.06 -3.53
C GLU A 372 -14.58 -4.65 -2.14
N ALA A 373 -14.46 -5.98 -2.01
CA ALA A 373 -14.65 -6.68 -0.74
C ALA A 373 -13.60 -6.26 0.30
N THR A 374 -12.35 -6.01 -0.10
CA THR A 374 -11.27 -5.56 0.78
C THR A 374 -11.67 -4.30 1.55
N TRP A 375 -12.32 -3.33 0.89
CA TRP A 375 -12.76 -2.07 1.50
C TRP A 375 -13.89 -2.22 2.52
N LYS A 376 -14.55 -3.38 2.56
CA LYS A 376 -15.61 -3.72 3.52
C LYS A 376 -15.06 -4.48 4.73
N GLU A 377 -13.83 -4.99 4.66
CA GLU A 377 -13.25 -5.78 5.75
C GLU A 377 -12.83 -4.88 6.93
N PRO A 378 -13.29 -5.17 8.17
CA PRO A 378 -12.97 -4.35 9.34
C PRO A 378 -11.46 -4.21 9.57
N MET A 379 -10.72 -5.30 9.35
CA MET A 379 -9.26 -5.33 9.50
C MET A 379 -8.58 -4.40 8.48
N PHE A 380 -9.07 -4.36 7.23
CA PHE A 380 -8.54 -3.44 6.23
C PHE A 380 -8.81 -1.98 6.59
N ARG A 381 -10.05 -1.68 6.97
CA ARG A 381 -10.48 -0.32 7.29
C ARG A 381 -9.68 0.23 8.47
N ARG A 382 -9.42 -0.62 9.47
CA ARG A 382 -8.53 -0.28 10.58
C ARG A 382 -7.08 -0.08 10.12
N HIS A 383 -6.54 -0.95 9.25
CA HIS A 383 -5.20 -0.76 8.67
C HIS A 383 -5.07 0.57 7.92
N ALA A 384 -6.03 0.89 7.06
CA ALA A 384 -6.08 2.16 6.34
C ALA A 384 -6.17 3.35 7.30
N SER A 385 -7.06 3.30 8.29
CA SER A 385 -7.22 4.36 9.30
C SER A 385 -5.94 4.60 10.11
N GLU A 386 -5.29 3.53 10.60
CA GLU A 386 -4.07 3.63 11.40
C GLU A 386 -2.88 4.08 10.56
N GLY A 387 -2.77 3.64 9.30
CA GLY A 387 -1.76 4.11 8.35
C GLY A 387 -1.91 5.59 8.02
N ILE A 388 -3.14 6.07 7.76
CA ILE A 388 -3.43 7.49 7.55
C ILE A 388 -3.11 8.31 8.81
N ALA A 389 -3.53 7.84 9.99
CA ALA A 389 -3.24 8.50 11.26
C ALA A 389 -1.74 8.63 11.53
N TRP A 390 -0.98 7.56 11.25
CA TRP A 390 0.48 7.58 11.35
C TRP A 390 1.11 8.58 10.39
N SER A 391 0.68 8.60 9.12
CA SER A 391 1.20 9.56 8.13
C SER A 391 0.88 11.01 8.47
N LEU A 392 -0.24 11.25 9.15
CA LEU A 392 -0.64 12.56 9.67
C LEU A 392 0.04 12.96 10.99
N GLY A 393 0.94 12.13 11.54
CA GLY A 393 1.63 12.44 12.79
C GLY A 393 0.75 12.33 14.04
N ARG A 394 -0.36 11.59 14.00
CA ARG A 394 -1.29 11.46 15.14
C ARG A 394 -0.78 10.54 16.25
N PHE A 395 0.22 9.72 15.93
CA PHE A 395 1.01 8.98 16.90
C PHE A 395 2.40 8.68 16.31
N ASP A 396 3.32 8.30 17.19
CA ASP A 396 4.64 7.84 16.80
C ASP A 396 4.72 6.32 16.78
N ALA A 397 5.31 5.80 15.71
CA ALA A 397 5.72 4.41 15.56
C ALA A 397 6.97 4.38 14.68
N PRO A 398 7.86 3.37 14.84
CA PRO A 398 9.11 3.32 14.08
C PRO A 398 8.88 3.36 12.57
N ALA A 399 9.61 4.22 11.87
CA ALA A 399 9.63 4.29 10.40
C ALA A 399 10.97 3.83 9.80
N ALA A 400 11.98 3.64 10.67
CA ALA A 400 13.31 3.25 10.24
C ALA A 400 13.26 1.90 9.50
N PRO A 401 14.03 1.73 8.42
CA PRO A 401 14.06 0.50 7.65
C PRO A 401 14.33 -0.73 8.51
N ASN A 402 13.73 -1.87 8.16
CA ASN A 402 13.91 -3.15 8.84
C ASN A 402 14.62 -4.18 7.94
N PRO A 403 15.92 -3.98 7.63
CA PRO A 403 16.63 -4.77 6.63
C PRO A 403 16.71 -6.27 6.95
N GLU A 404 16.75 -6.64 8.23
CA GLU A 404 16.79 -8.04 8.67
C GLU A 404 15.49 -8.79 8.33
N ALA A 405 14.33 -8.19 8.63
CA ALA A 405 13.02 -8.78 8.31
C ALA A 405 12.86 -8.98 6.80
N GLN A 406 13.23 -7.97 6.01
CA GLN A 406 13.15 -8.04 4.55
C GLN A 406 14.13 -9.08 3.98
N ALA A 407 15.38 -9.12 4.46
CA ALA A 407 16.37 -10.09 4.01
C ALA A 407 15.96 -11.54 4.34
N ALA A 408 15.34 -11.76 5.50
CA ALA A 408 14.76 -13.05 5.86
C ALA A 408 13.68 -13.47 4.86
N GLU A 409 12.78 -12.57 4.48
CA GLU A 409 11.74 -12.87 3.48
C GLU A 409 12.29 -13.10 2.07
N TYR A 410 13.36 -12.40 1.68
CA TYR A 410 14.04 -12.69 0.41
C TYR A 410 14.56 -14.13 0.41
N LEU A 411 15.24 -14.53 1.48
CA LEU A 411 15.83 -15.86 1.58
C LEU A 411 14.75 -16.95 1.67
N ARG A 412 13.66 -16.69 2.41
CA ARG A 412 12.48 -17.57 2.42
C ARG A 412 11.84 -17.69 1.03
N GLY A 413 11.83 -16.62 0.23
CA GLY A 413 11.39 -16.66 -1.16
C GLY A 413 12.27 -17.56 -2.02
N VAL A 414 13.60 -17.44 -1.90
CA VAL A 414 14.57 -18.34 -2.58
C VAL A 414 14.32 -19.80 -2.20
N VAL A 415 14.18 -20.10 -0.90
CA VAL A 415 13.88 -21.46 -0.42
C VAL A 415 12.54 -21.95 -0.95
N ALA A 416 11.50 -21.11 -0.95
CA ALA A 416 10.16 -21.50 -1.42
C ALA A 416 10.14 -21.81 -2.94
N ALA A 417 10.95 -21.09 -3.73
CA ALA A 417 11.01 -21.29 -5.18
C ALA A 417 11.96 -22.43 -5.59
N ALA A 418 13.08 -22.64 -4.88
CA ALA A 418 14.12 -23.58 -5.28
C ALA A 418 14.23 -24.85 -4.40
N GLY A 419 13.53 -24.90 -3.26
CA GLY A 419 13.65 -25.98 -2.28
C GLY A 419 12.94 -27.30 -2.65
N GLY A 420 12.05 -27.28 -3.65
CA GLY A 420 11.28 -28.46 -4.08
C GLY A 420 10.56 -29.13 -2.90
N GLU A 421 10.59 -30.46 -2.84
CA GLU A 421 9.99 -31.25 -1.76
C GLU A 421 10.62 -31.01 -0.38
N GLN A 422 11.84 -30.44 -0.33
CA GLN A 422 12.57 -30.18 0.92
C GLN A 422 12.37 -28.75 1.44
N ALA A 423 11.54 -27.93 0.79
CA ALA A 423 11.42 -26.51 1.09
C ALA A 423 11.15 -26.23 2.59
N ASP A 424 10.31 -27.00 3.25
CA ASP A 424 10.00 -26.80 4.68
C ASP A 424 11.21 -27.09 5.59
N ALA A 425 11.92 -28.18 5.34
CA ALA A 425 13.11 -28.54 6.10
C ALA A 425 14.25 -27.54 5.88
N LEU A 426 14.42 -27.08 4.63
CA LEU A 426 15.39 -26.05 4.28
C LEU A 426 15.04 -24.70 4.93
N ARG A 427 13.76 -24.32 4.92
CA ARG A 427 13.27 -23.11 5.58
C ARG A 427 13.56 -23.14 7.08
N ALA A 428 13.29 -24.25 7.75
CA ALA A 428 13.57 -24.40 9.18
C ALA A 428 15.07 -24.21 9.51
N ARG A 429 15.97 -24.76 8.67
CA ARG A 429 17.42 -24.56 8.82
C ARG A 429 17.84 -23.11 8.62
N VAL A 430 17.31 -22.46 7.57
CA VAL A 430 17.55 -21.05 7.26
C VAL A 430 17.05 -20.15 8.40
N ASP A 431 15.82 -20.36 8.87
CA ASP A 431 15.23 -19.58 9.96
C ASP A 431 16.03 -19.74 11.26
N ALA A 432 16.49 -20.97 11.57
CA ALA A 432 17.35 -21.22 12.72
C ALA A 432 18.69 -20.48 12.61
N ARG A 433 19.25 -20.31 11.41
CA ARG A 433 20.48 -19.54 11.20
C ARG A 433 20.25 -18.04 11.29
N ILE A 434 19.18 -17.52 10.67
CA ILE A 434 18.77 -16.11 10.79
C ILE A 434 18.60 -15.73 12.27
N ALA A 435 17.97 -16.61 13.07
CA ALA A 435 17.78 -16.36 14.49
C ALA A 435 19.10 -16.26 15.29
N ARG A 436 20.18 -16.92 14.85
CA ARG A 436 21.51 -16.83 15.47
C ARG A 436 22.33 -15.65 14.92
N GLU A 437 22.20 -15.37 13.64
CA GLU A 437 23.01 -14.41 12.88
C GLU A 437 22.14 -13.56 11.94
N PRO A 438 21.38 -12.56 12.43
CA PRO A 438 20.49 -11.76 11.57
C PRO A 438 21.22 -11.06 10.43
N GLY A 439 22.46 -10.60 10.67
CA GLY A 439 23.31 -9.95 9.67
C GLY A 439 23.71 -10.84 8.48
N TRP A 440 23.65 -12.16 8.64
CA TRP A 440 23.99 -13.10 7.57
C TRP A 440 23.05 -12.96 6.36
N ALA A 441 21.73 -12.98 6.59
CA ALA A 441 20.76 -12.81 5.51
C ALA A 441 20.87 -11.42 4.86
N VAL A 442 21.15 -10.38 5.65
CA VAL A 442 21.36 -9.01 5.14
C VAL A 442 22.55 -8.96 4.18
N GLY A 443 23.64 -9.67 4.47
CA GLY A 443 24.81 -9.79 3.59
C GLY A 443 24.50 -10.43 2.24
N LEU A 444 23.52 -11.34 2.17
CA LEU A 444 23.10 -12.00 0.93
C LEU A 444 22.17 -11.15 0.05
N ARG A 445 21.61 -10.07 0.60
CA ARG A 445 20.57 -9.26 -0.04
C ARG A 445 20.92 -8.74 -1.44
N PRO A 446 22.13 -8.24 -1.75
CA PRO A 446 22.46 -7.80 -3.11
C PRO A 446 22.30 -8.92 -4.15
N ARG A 447 22.64 -10.16 -3.78
CA ARG A 447 22.51 -11.33 -4.66
C ARG A 447 21.05 -11.74 -4.83
N MET A 448 20.25 -11.68 -3.77
CA MET A 448 18.82 -11.97 -3.81
C MET A 448 18.04 -10.94 -4.63
N LEU A 449 18.39 -9.66 -4.53
CA LEU A 449 17.81 -8.59 -5.35
C LEU A 449 18.08 -8.81 -6.84
N ALA A 450 19.30 -9.23 -7.19
CA ALA A 450 19.69 -9.48 -8.58
C ALA A 450 18.82 -10.55 -9.28
N LEU A 451 18.24 -11.51 -8.53
CA LEU A 451 17.37 -12.55 -9.07
C LEU A 451 16.14 -11.98 -9.80
N ARG A 452 15.60 -10.85 -9.31
CA ARG A 452 14.39 -10.22 -9.86
C ARG A 452 14.58 -9.74 -11.30
N SER A 453 15.81 -9.33 -11.64
CA SER A 453 16.17 -8.80 -12.96
C SER A 453 16.54 -9.89 -13.98
N LEU A 454 16.67 -11.14 -13.55
CA LEU A 454 17.03 -12.24 -14.44
C LEU A 454 15.83 -12.74 -15.26
N PRO A 455 16.05 -13.16 -16.52
CA PRO A 455 15.09 -13.97 -17.28
C PRO A 455 14.72 -15.26 -16.52
N ALA A 456 13.51 -15.79 -16.74
CA ALA A 456 12.97 -16.89 -15.94
C ALA A 456 13.90 -18.13 -15.82
N GLU A 457 14.48 -18.59 -16.92
CA GLU A 457 15.39 -19.76 -16.90
C GLU A 457 16.66 -19.49 -16.09
N ALA A 458 17.32 -18.35 -16.35
CA ALA A 458 18.53 -17.95 -15.62
C ALA A 458 18.25 -17.70 -14.13
N ARG A 459 17.06 -17.17 -13.82
CA ARG A 459 16.60 -16.93 -12.46
C ARG A 459 16.47 -18.22 -11.66
N SER A 460 15.81 -19.24 -12.21
CA SER A 460 15.65 -20.53 -11.55
C SER A 460 17.00 -21.19 -11.24
N ALA A 461 17.93 -21.16 -12.21
CA ALA A 461 19.28 -21.68 -12.01
C ALA A 461 20.05 -20.88 -10.93
N ALA A 462 19.98 -19.55 -10.96
CA ALA A 462 20.65 -18.69 -9.99
C ALA A 462 20.08 -18.84 -8.57
N ALA A 463 18.76 -19.00 -8.43
CA ALA A 463 18.11 -19.25 -7.15
C ALA A 463 18.52 -20.60 -6.56
N ALA A 464 18.59 -21.65 -7.39
CA ALA A 464 19.07 -22.97 -6.97
C ALA A 464 20.55 -22.93 -6.53
N ALA A 465 21.40 -22.22 -7.27
CA ALA A 465 22.81 -22.05 -6.91
C ALA A 465 22.98 -21.29 -5.59
N LEU A 466 22.24 -20.20 -5.39
CA LEU A 466 22.25 -19.45 -4.13
C LEU A 466 21.78 -20.32 -2.95
N LEU A 467 20.71 -21.11 -3.14
CA LEU A 467 20.23 -22.03 -2.12
C LEU A 467 21.30 -23.07 -1.76
N ALA A 468 21.95 -23.68 -2.74
CA ALA A 468 23.01 -24.67 -2.51
C ALA A 468 24.17 -24.11 -1.67
N GLU A 469 24.60 -22.88 -1.95
CA GLU A 469 25.64 -22.19 -1.18
C GLU A 469 25.20 -21.92 0.26
N VAL A 470 24.00 -21.35 0.43
CA VAL A 470 23.40 -21.08 1.74
C VAL A 470 23.36 -22.34 2.61
N MET A 471 23.10 -23.51 2.00
CA MET A 471 23.04 -24.78 2.72
C MET A 471 24.41 -25.44 2.95
N ALA A 472 25.45 -25.03 2.23
CA ALA A 472 26.80 -25.58 2.32
C ALA A 472 27.66 -24.90 3.40
N GLU A 473 27.38 -23.62 3.70
CA GLU A 473 27.97 -22.90 4.81
C GLU A 473 27.59 -23.56 6.16
N ARG A 474 28.60 -24.01 6.93
CA ARG A 474 28.43 -24.73 8.20
C ARG A 474 28.25 -23.81 9.39
#